data_AF-A0A7J6X9J4-F1
#
_entry.id   AF-A0A7J6X9J4-F1
#
_cell.length_a   1.000
_cell.length_b   1.000
_cell.length_c   1.000
_cell.angle_alpha   90.00
_cell.angle_beta   90.00
_cell.angle_gamma   90.00
#
_symmetry.space_group_name_H-M   'P 1'
#
loop_
_entity.id
_entity.type
_entity.pdbx_description
1 polymer ?
#
loop_
_entity_poly.entity_id
_entity_poly.type
_entity_poly.pdbx_seq_one_letter_code
_entity_poly.pdbx_strand_id
1 'polypeptide(L)'
;MTTIKFRPHAGEAGDIDHLAATFLTAQNIAHGINLRKSPVLQYLYYLAQIGLAMSPLSNNSLFLDYHRNPFPMFFLRGLNVSLSTDDPLQIHLTKEPLVEEYSVAASVWKLSSCDICEIARNSVYQSGFSHVLK
;
A
#
# COMPACT_ATOMS: atom_id res chain seq x y z
N MET A 1 -1.77 9.19 -27.85
CA MET A 1 -2.66 9.85 -26.87
C MET A 1 -2.41 9.21 -25.51
N THR A 2 -2.37 9.99 -24.43
CA THR A 2 -2.20 9.46 -23.08
C THR A 2 -3.53 8.92 -22.55
N THR A 3 -3.50 7.81 -21.81
CA THR A 3 -4.68 7.22 -21.15
C THR A 3 -4.54 7.36 -19.64
N ILE A 4 -5.65 7.63 -18.95
CA ILE A 4 -5.69 7.66 -17.48
C ILE A 4 -6.03 6.28 -16.91
N LYS A 5 -5.50 5.96 -15.73
CA LYS A 5 -5.77 4.71 -15.01
C LYS A 5 -6.63 5.02 -13.79
N PHE A 6 -7.63 4.18 -13.53
CA PHE A 6 -8.47 4.30 -12.34
C PHE A 6 -7.76 3.74 -11.11
N ARG A 7 -7.48 4.61 -10.12
CA ARG A 7 -6.71 4.31 -8.90
C ARG A 7 -7.36 4.95 -7.66
N PRO A 8 -8.50 4.42 -7.20
CA PRO A 8 -9.24 5.01 -6.11
C PRO A 8 -8.56 4.79 -4.75
N HIS A 9 -8.89 5.67 -3.80
CA HIS A 9 -8.73 5.39 -2.38
C HIS A 9 -9.84 4.42 -1.94
N ALA A 10 -9.49 3.26 -1.40
CA ALA A 10 -10.50 2.25 -1.04
C ALA A 10 -10.03 1.33 0.10
N GLY A 11 -10.98 0.95 0.95
CA GLY A 11 -10.75 -0.03 2.00
C GLY A 11 -9.78 0.40 3.11
N GLU A 12 -9.55 1.70 3.29
CA GLU A 12 -8.99 2.22 4.55
C GLU A 12 -9.98 2.01 5.69
N ALA A 13 -11.20 2.51 5.49
CA ALA A 13 -12.36 2.37 6.36
C ALA A 13 -13.61 2.04 5.53
N GLY A 14 -14.79 2.04 6.17
CA GLY A 14 -16.07 1.75 5.53
C GLY A 14 -16.30 0.27 5.25
N ASP A 15 -17.22 -0.01 4.32
CA ASP A 15 -17.70 -1.36 4.01
C ASP A 15 -16.73 -2.15 3.13
N ILE A 16 -16.83 -3.49 3.19
CA ILE A 16 -16.01 -4.43 2.43
C ILE A 16 -16.33 -4.37 0.93
N ASP A 17 -17.54 -3.95 0.56
CA ASP A 17 -17.98 -3.85 -0.84
C ASP A 17 -17.16 -2.84 -1.65
N HIS A 18 -16.55 -1.84 -1.00
CA HIS A 18 -15.58 -0.95 -1.66
C HIS A 18 -14.42 -1.75 -2.29
N LEU A 19 -13.95 -2.80 -1.61
CA LEU A 19 -12.87 -3.65 -2.10
C LEU A 19 -13.35 -4.65 -3.17
N ALA A 20 -14.59 -5.13 -3.06
CA ALA A 20 -15.18 -5.95 -4.12
C ALA A 20 -15.37 -5.16 -5.42
N ALA A 21 -15.88 -3.93 -5.33
CA ALA A 21 -16.08 -3.06 -6.50
C ALA A 21 -14.74 -2.64 -7.13
N THR A 22 -13.75 -2.28 -6.31
CA THR A 22 -12.43 -1.88 -6.82
C THR A 22 -11.62 -3.05 -7.37
N PHE A 23 -11.78 -4.27 -6.84
CA PHE A 23 -11.22 -5.48 -7.46
C PHE A 23 -11.65 -5.64 -8.92
N LEU A 24 -12.91 -5.36 -9.23
CA LEU A 24 -13.47 -5.54 -10.56
C LEU A 24 -13.09 -4.42 -11.56
N THR A 25 -12.72 -3.24 -11.06
CA THR A 25 -12.69 -2.02 -11.89
C THR A 25 -11.38 -1.22 -11.83
N ALA A 26 -10.60 -1.35 -10.75
CA ALA A 26 -9.42 -0.53 -10.52
C ALA A 26 -8.13 -1.23 -10.96
N GLN A 27 -7.15 -0.43 -11.37
CA GLN A 27 -5.81 -0.94 -11.66
C GLN A 27 -4.96 -1.13 -10.39
N ASN A 28 -5.10 -0.19 -9.46
CA ASN A 28 -4.42 -0.16 -8.17
C ASN A 28 -5.38 0.50 -7.17
N ILE A 29 -5.15 0.34 -5.87
CA ILE A 29 -5.84 1.12 -4.84
C ILE A 29 -4.85 1.74 -3.86
N ALA A 30 -5.26 2.85 -3.24
CA ALA A 30 -4.63 3.31 -2.01
C ALA A 30 -5.30 2.63 -0.80
N HIS A 31 -4.52 2.33 0.23
CA HIS A 31 -4.88 1.66 1.48
C HIS A 31 -5.16 0.16 1.35
N GLY A 32 -6.43 -0.26 1.29
CA GLY A 32 -6.79 -1.69 1.30
C GLY A 32 -6.65 -2.39 2.67
N ILE A 33 -6.57 -1.65 3.78
CA ILE A 33 -6.46 -2.18 5.15
C ILE A 33 -7.55 -3.23 5.44
N ASN A 34 -8.78 -2.96 5.03
CA ASN A 34 -9.95 -3.81 5.23
C ASN A 34 -9.86 -5.16 4.51
N LEU A 35 -8.89 -5.40 3.61
CA LEU A 35 -8.60 -6.73 3.08
C LEU A 35 -8.26 -7.73 4.21
N ARG A 36 -7.81 -7.26 5.37
CA ARG A 36 -7.61 -8.10 6.56
C ARG A 36 -8.90 -8.76 7.07
N LYS A 37 -10.07 -8.21 6.72
CA LYS A 37 -11.40 -8.66 7.17
C LYS A 37 -12.06 -9.65 6.20
N SER A 38 -11.51 -9.83 4.99
CA SER A 38 -12.04 -10.76 3.99
C SER A 38 -10.91 -11.62 3.41
N PRO A 39 -10.76 -12.88 3.86
CA PRO A 39 -9.78 -13.80 3.31
C PRO A 39 -9.93 -14.02 1.80
N VAL A 40 -11.18 -14.04 1.31
CA VAL A 40 -11.48 -14.25 -0.11
C VAL A 40 -10.97 -13.08 -0.95
N LEU A 41 -11.32 -11.84 -0.61
CA LEU A 41 -10.86 -10.68 -1.37
C LEU A 41 -9.34 -10.55 -1.28
N GLN A 42 -8.75 -10.76 -0.11
CA GLN A 42 -7.30 -10.71 0.04
C GLN A 42 -6.59 -11.71 -0.89
N TYR A 43 -7.11 -12.92 -1.01
CA TYR A 43 -6.57 -13.93 -1.90
C TYR A 43 -6.77 -13.56 -3.37
N LEU A 44 -7.91 -12.97 -3.74
CA LEU A 44 -8.15 -12.49 -5.10
C LEU A 44 -7.20 -11.34 -5.48
N TYR A 45 -6.95 -10.39 -4.57
CA TYR A 45 -5.96 -9.31 -4.78
C TYR A 45 -4.55 -9.86 -4.94
N TYR A 46 -4.19 -10.92 -4.21
CA TYR A 46 -2.94 -11.65 -4.40
C TYR A 46 -2.86 -12.29 -5.79
N LEU A 47 -3.86 -13.07 -6.20
CA LEU A 47 -3.84 -13.75 -7.50
C LEU A 47 -3.80 -12.77 -8.67
N ALA A 48 -4.57 -11.68 -8.58
CA ALA A 48 -4.63 -10.65 -9.62
C ALA A 48 -3.45 -9.65 -9.54
N GLN A 49 -2.64 -9.72 -8.48
CA GLN A 49 -1.53 -8.79 -8.21
C GLN A 49 -1.95 -7.30 -8.28
N ILE A 50 -3.14 -6.99 -7.77
CA ILE A 50 -3.63 -5.60 -7.69
C ILE A 50 -2.77 -4.84 -6.67
N GLY A 51 -2.18 -3.74 -7.12
CA GLY A 51 -1.27 -2.92 -6.32
C GLY A 51 -1.97 -2.21 -5.16
N LEU A 52 -1.38 -2.30 -3.96
CA LEU A 52 -1.79 -1.62 -2.74
C LEU A 52 -0.74 -0.58 -2.36
N ALA A 53 -1.05 0.71 -2.51
CA ALA A 53 -0.23 1.79 -1.97
C ALA A 53 -0.70 2.12 -0.55
N MET A 54 0.07 1.71 0.46
CA MET A 54 -0.34 1.76 1.87
C MET A 54 0.47 2.81 2.62
N SER A 55 -0.17 3.53 3.54
CA SER A 55 0.46 4.58 4.35
C SER A 55 0.37 4.27 5.85
N PRO A 56 1.19 3.33 6.38
CA PRO A 56 1.10 2.86 7.76
C PRO A 56 1.14 3.95 8.84
N LEU A 57 2.01 4.95 8.71
CA LEU A 57 2.06 6.07 9.66
C LEU A 57 0.79 6.91 9.63
N SER A 58 0.22 7.16 8.44
CA SER A 58 -1.09 7.82 8.29
C SER A 58 -2.19 7.00 8.98
N ASN A 59 -2.25 5.70 8.69
CA ASN A 59 -3.29 4.83 9.23
C ASN A 59 -3.23 4.76 10.77
N ASN A 60 -2.03 4.86 11.35
CA ASN A 60 -1.82 4.91 12.80
C ASN A 60 -2.39 6.17 13.45
N SER A 61 -2.34 7.31 12.77
CA SER A 61 -2.84 8.57 13.32
C SER A 61 -4.35 8.59 13.50
N LEU A 62 -5.11 7.80 12.74
CA LEU A 62 -6.57 7.94 12.67
C LEU A 62 -7.38 6.65 12.87
N PHE A 63 -6.89 5.50 12.41
CA PHE A 63 -7.76 4.32 12.20
C PHE A 63 -7.26 3.03 12.84
N LEU A 64 -5.95 2.87 12.99
CA LEU A 64 -5.37 1.58 13.34
C LEU A 64 -3.97 1.70 13.94
N ASP A 65 -3.81 1.30 15.20
CA ASP A 65 -2.50 1.17 15.85
C ASP A 65 -1.45 0.52 14.93
N TYR A 66 -0.25 1.12 14.87
CA TYR A 66 0.81 0.80 13.91
C TYR A 66 1.18 -0.68 13.93
N HIS A 67 1.30 -1.28 15.12
CA HIS A 67 1.62 -2.71 15.28
C HIS A 67 0.53 -3.64 14.76
N ARG A 68 -0.70 -3.13 14.61
CA ARG A 68 -1.84 -3.88 14.09
C ARG A 68 -2.04 -3.65 12.60
N ASN A 69 -1.23 -2.83 11.93
CA ASN A 69 -1.32 -2.61 10.49
C ASN A 69 -1.11 -3.93 9.72
N PRO A 70 -1.93 -4.26 8.71
CA PRO A 70 -1.79 -5.53 8.00
C PRO A 70 -0.67 -5.54 6.95
N PHE A 71 -0.02 -4.41 6.66
CA PHE A 71 1.07 -4.31 5.69
C PHE A 71 2.12 -5.44 5.78
N PRO A 72 2.76 -5.71 6.93
CA PRO A 72 3.79 -6.75 7.01
C PRO A 72 3.22 -8.13 6.65
N MET A 73 1.98 -8.43 7.02
CA MET A 73 1.34 -9.69 6.65
C MET A 73 0.97 -9.75 5.17
N PHE A 74 0.58 -8.65 4.56
CA PHE A 74 0.32 -8.60 3.11
C PHE A 74 1.61 -8.79 2.31
N PHE A 75 2.69 -8.13 2.74
CA PHE A 75 4.02 -8.31 2.17
C PHE A 75 4.49 -9.76 2.25
N LEU A 76 4.45 -10.39 3.44
CA LEU A 76 4.85 -11.79 3.64
C LEU A 76 4.00 -12.79 2.83
N ARG A 77 2.77 -12.43 2.47
CA ARG A 77 1.87 -13.25 1.62
C ARG A 77 2.08 -13.01 0.13
N GLY A 78 3.00 -12.11 -0.26
CA GLY A 78 3.29 -11.78 -1.65
C GLY A 78 2.21 -10.94 -2.32
N LEU A 79 1.41 -10.19 -1.55
CA LEU A 79 0.55 -9.17 -2.15
C LEU A 79 1.44 -8.04 -2.70
N ASN A 80 1.00 -7.43 -3.80
CA ASN A 80 1.69 -6.33 -4.46
C ASN A 80 1.55 -5.04 -3.63
N VAL A 81 2.31 -4.92 -2.55
CA VAL A 81 2.27 -3.77 -1.64
C VAL A 81 3.41 -2.78 -1.93
N SER A 82 3.12 -1.50 -1.68
CA SER A 82 4.11 -0.42 -1.66
C SER A 82 3.83 0.52 -0.48
N LEU A 83 4.86 1.22 0.00
CA LEU A 83 4.73 2.25 1.03
C LEU A 83 4.53 3.63 0.41
N SER A 84 3.63 4.41 1.01
CA SER A 84 3.29 5.79 0.66
C SER A 84 3.16 6.65 1.92
N THR A 85 3.14 7.98 1.76
CA THR A 85 3.13 8.93 2.88
C THR A 85 1.75 9.47 3.28
N ASP A 86 0.80 9.48 2.35
CA ASP A 86 -0.49 10.18 2.50
C ASP A 86 -0.32 11.70 2.71
N ASP A 87 -0.36 12.18 3.96
CA ASP A 87 -0.29 13.59 4.35
C ASP A 87 1.03 13.94 5.06
N PRO A 88 2.17 14.04 4.34
CA PRO A 88 3.48 14.17 4.95
C PRO A 88 3.66 15.40 5.84
N LEU A 89 2.91 16.48 5.57
CA LEU A 89 2.93 17.69 6.40
C LEU A 89 2.38 17.44 7.81
N GLN A 90 1.41 16.53 7.95
CA GLN A 90 0.76 16.26 9.23
C GLN A 90 1.46 15.15 10.02
N ILE A 91 2.07 14.19 9.31
CA ILE A 91 2.47 12.90 9.88
C ILE A 91 3.99 12.82 10.12
N HIS A 92 4.80 13.30 9.18
CA HIS A 92 6.24 13.05 9.15
C HIS A 92 7.02 14.19 9.81
N LEU A 93 8.13 13.84 10.46
CA LEU A 93 8.95 14.78 11.22
C LEU A 93 10.26 15.13 10.51
N THR A 94 10.66 14.32 9.54
CA THR A 94 11.92 14.48 8.82
C THR A 94 11.75 15.27 7.52
N LYS A 95 12.87 15.71 6.94
CA LYS A 95 12.89 16.36 5.62
C LYS A 95 12.57 15.41 4.47
N GLU A 96 12.71 14.11 4.69
CA GLU A 96 12.55 13.05 3.70
C GLU A 96 11.41 12.10 4.13
N PRO A 97 10.13 12.53 4.01
CA PRO A 97 9.01 11.86 4.66
C PRO A 97 8.83 10.41 4.22
N LEU A 98 8.99 10.13 2.92
CA LEU A 98 8.89 8.74 2.45
C LEU A 98 10.03 7.88 3.00
N VAL A 99 11.26 8.41 3.11
CA VAL A 99 12.39 7.66 3.68
C VAL A 99 12.13 7.36 5.16
N GLU A 100 11.51 8.28 5.90
CA GLU A 100 11.04 8.05 7.26
C GLU A 100 9.99 6.93 7.33
N GLU A 101 9.02 6.89 6.41
CA GLU A 101 8.03 5.79 6.32
C GLU A 101 8.72 4.43 6.20
N TYR A 102 9.67 4.31 5.26
CA TYR A 102 10.47 3.09 5.07
C TYR A 102 11.34 2.76 6.29
N SER A 103 11.93 3.77 6.93
CA SER A 103 12.83 3.59 8.09
C SER A 103 12.08 3.09 9.32
N VAL A 104 10.90 3.65 9.59
CA VAL A 104 10.03 3.19 10.69
C VAL A 104 9.52 1.79 10.41
N ALA A 105 9.02 1.53 9.19
CA ALA A 105 8.56 0.21 8.78
C ALA A 105 9.67 -0.85 8.93
N ALA A 106 10.88 -0.54 8.47
CA ALA A 106 12.03 -1.44 8.58
C ALA A 106 12.38 -1.77 10.03
N SER A 107 12.42 -0.76 10.90
CA SER A 107 12.75 -0.92 12.32
C SER A 107 11.67 -1.72 13.06
N VAL A 108 10.40 -1.35 12.90
CA VAL A 108 9.29 -1.94 13.65
C VAL A 108 8.97 -3.35 13.18
N TRP A 109 8.96 -3.60 11.86
CA TRP A 109 8.64 -4.90 11.29
C TRP A 109 9.86 -5.76 10.98
N LYS A 110 11.07 -5.29 11.34
CA LYS A 110 12.34 -5.99 11.18
C LYS A 110 12.62 -6.39 9.72
N LEU A 111 12.36 -5.47 8.80
CA LEU A 111 12.60 -5.68 7.37
C LEU A 111 14.10 -5.56 7.06
N SER A 112 14.61 -6.47 6.25
CA SER A 112 15.97 -6.41 5.72
C SER A 112 16.08 -5.38 4.60
N SER A 113 17.31 -5.07 4.19
CA SER A 113 17.53 -4.24 3.00
C SER A 113 16.93 -4.86 1.73
N CYS A 114 16.91 -6.20 1.62
CA CYS A 114 16.28 -6.87 0.48
C CYS A 114 14.77 -6.63 0.45
N ASP A 115 14.11 -6.76 1.60
CA ASP A 115 12.66 -6.53 1.73
C ASP A 115 12.30 -5.08 1.38
N ILE A 116 13.08 -4.12 1.88
CA ILE A 116 12.89 -2.70 1.58
C ILE A 116 13.10 -2.41 0.09
N CYS A 117 14.13 -2.98 -0.53
CA CYS A 117 14.36 -2.86 -1.97
C CYS A 117 13.23 -3.50 -2.80
N GLU A 118 12.66 -4.63 -2.36
CA GLU A 118 11.52 -5.27 -3.01
C GLU A 118 10.27 -4.37 -2.96
N ILE A 119 9.96 -3.80 -1.79
CA ILE A 119 8.84 -2.87 -1.62
C ILE A 119 9.03 -1.64 -2.51
N ALA A 120 10.23 -1.05 -2.54
CA ALA A 120 10.54 0.08 -3.40
C ALA A 120 10.43 -0.28 -4.90
N ARG A 121 10.92 -1.46 -5.30
CA ARG A 121 10.77 -1.97 -6.67
C ARG A 121 9.30 -2.13 -7.06
N ASN A 122 8.47 -2.67 -6.18
CA ASN A 122 7.03 -2.81 -6.40
C ASN A 122 6.36 -1.45 -6.61
N SER A 123 6.77 -0.40 -5.87
CA SER A 123 6.26 0.96 -6.07
C SER A 123 6.51 1.49 -7.49
N VAL A 124 7.67 1.17 -8.09
CA VAL A 124 8.01 1.57 -9.46
C VAL A 124 7.12 0.83 -10.47
N TYR A 125 6.89 -0.47 -10.27
CA TYR A 125 5.94 -1.22 -11.10
C TYR A 125 4.53 -0.65 -11.01
N GLN A 126 4.08 -0.29 -9.80
CA GLN A 126 2.78 0.32 -9.55
C GLN A 126 2.65 1.74 -10.11
N SER A 127 3.76 2.45 -10.33
CA SER A 127 3.77 3.84 -10.80
C SER A 127 3.13 4.03 -12.19
N GLY A 128 2.82 5.29 -12.52
CA GLY A 128 2.26 5.68 -13.82
C GLY A 128 3.31 6.10 -14.86
N PHE A 129 4.60 6.00 -14.57
CA PHE A 129 5.67 6.45 -15.48
C PHE A 129 5.72 5.63 -16.77
N SER A 130 6.32 6.23 -17.82
CA SER A 130 6.49 5.59 -19.12
C SER A 130 7.42 4.37 -19.04
N HIS A 131 7.28 3.44 -19.99
CA HIS A 131 8.13 2.26 -20.05
C HIS A 131 9.62 2.61 -20.17
N VAL A 132 9.99 3.70 -20.84
CA VAL A 132 11.40 4.09 -21.02
C VAL A 132 12.05 4.48 -19.68
N LEU A 133 11.25 4.97 -18.72
CA LEU A 133 11.73 5.36 -17.39
C LEU A 133 11.67 4.20 -16.37
N LYS A 134 10.91 3.14 -16.65
CA LYS A 134 10.80 1.95 -15.79
C LYS A 134 11.85 0.92 -16.14
#